data_AF-A0A662JHD8-F1
#
_entry.id   AF-A0A662JHD8-F1
#
_cell.length_a   1.000
_cell.length_b   1.000
_cell.length_c   1.000
_cell.angle_alpha   90.00
_cell.angle_beta   90.00
_cell.angle_gamma   90.00
#
_symmetry.space_group_name_H-M   'P 1'
#
loop_
_entity.id
_entity.type
_entity.pdbx_description
1 polymer ?
#
loop_
_entity_poly.entity_id
_entity_poly.type
_entity_poly.pdbx_seq_one_letter_code
_entity_poly.pdbx_strand_id
1 'polypeptide(L)'
;MRDSLPSLFKEREIFSSLRIPKDFKFLAVRCDGRCFHKLTDKLNFKKPYDMRFAQAMVTTTLMVLREWRDVMRLAYTFSDEISFIMRAPFPFSGRIEKLDSLIAATTSSAFTLSLLRFTGKHVLVQFDARLIPLHNEDEVIDYLYSRQLEAWRNFINSVSFYHLVINKHMDPETANKKLLGKKVVERITLLKSNGVKLESMPLWMRRGILIYIRKVKKRGYDPISKREVETSRNVPFVIWSPPLFKSPEGEVLIRAALSQ
;
A
#
# COMPACT_ATOMS: atom_id res chain seq x y z
N MET A 1 -9.92 -27.51 42.08
CA MET A 1 -10.57 -27.21 40.79
C MET A 1 -9.50 -27.29 39.72
N ARG A 2 -9.52 -28.32 38.87
CA ARG A 2 -8.68 -28.32 37.67
C ARG A 2 -9.29 -27.31 36.73
N ASP A 3 -8.55 -26.25 36.42
CA ASP A 3 -8.84 -25.40 35.27
C ASP A 3 -9.19 -26.29 34.09
N SER A 4 -10.39 -26.08 33.53
CA SER A 4 -10.93 -26.90 32.44
C SER A 4 -9.90 -27.00 31.30
N LEU A 5 -9.78 -28.13 30.60
CA LEU A 5 -8.86 -28.26 29.46
C LEU A 5 -8.89 -27.06 28.48
N PRO A 6 -10.04 -26.41 28.20
CA PRO A 6 -10.10 -25.17 27.43
C PRO A 6 -9.31 -23.98 28.02
N SER A 7 -9.29 -23.76 29.33
CA SER A 7 -8.55 -22.63 29.93
C SER A 7 -7.04 -22.85 29.85
N LEU A 8 -6.56 -24.09 30.00
CA LEU A 8 -5.14 -24.43 29.82
C LEU A 8 -4.62 -24.01 28.43
N PHE A 9 -5.37 -24.31 27.36
CA PHE A 9 -4.93 -23.96 26.01
C PHE A 9 -5.08 -22.47 25.70
N LYS A 10 -6.07 -21.79 26.31
CA LYS A 10 -6.22 -20.34 26.20
C LYS A 10 -5.03 -19.59 26.81
N GLU A 11 -4.47 -20.09 27.91
CA GLU A 11 -3.25 -19.54 28.53
C GLU A 11 -2.00 -19.70 27.64
N ARG A 12 -2.02 -20.66 26.71
CA ARG A 12 -0.92 -20.90 25.75
C ARG A 12 -1.00 -19.99 24.53
N GLU A 13 -2.04 -19.18 24.38
CA GLU A 13 -2.08 -18.09 23.39
C GLU A 13 -1.20 -16.92 23.85
N ILE A 14 0.11 -17.16 24.01
CA ILE A 14 1.05 -16.25 24.71
C ILE A 14 1.19 -14.86 24.08
N PHE A 15 0.88 -14.72 22.80
CA PHE A 15 0.95 -13.44 22.07
C PHE A 15 -0.40 -12.71 22.03
N SER A 16 -1.49 -13.35 22.47
CA SER A 16 -2.86 -12.83 22.35
C SER A 16 -3.08 -11.53 23.12
N SER A 17 -2.28 -11.30 24.16
CA SER A 17 -2.32 -10.13 25.03
C SER A 17 -1.46 -8.96 24.55
N LEU A 18 -0.57 -9.16 23.56
CA LEU A 18 0.29 -8.11 23.02
C LEU A 18 -0.54 -7.04 22.31
N ARG A 19 -0.29 -5.77 22.67
CA ARG A 19 -1.08 -4.62 22.24
C ARG A 19 -0.19 -3.46 21.84
N ILE A 20 -0.70 -2.65 20.92
CA ILE A 20 -0.14 -1.32 20.64
C ILE A 20 -0.26 -0.45 21.91
N PRO A 21 0.82 0.16 22.38
CA PRO A 21 0.79 1.11 23.50
C PRO A 21 -0.15 2.30 23.24
N LYS A 22 -0.77 2.84 24.29
CA LYS A 22 -1.86 3.83 24.18
C LYS A 22 -1.41 5.24 23.80
N ASP A 23 -0.12 5.53 23.92
CA ASP A 23 0.52 6.79 23.59
C ASP A 23 0.71 6.99 22.08
N PHE A 24 0.63 5.93 21.28
CA PHE A 24 0.60 6.02 19.82
C PHE A 24 -0.79 6.42 19.31
N LYS A 25 -0.86 7.55 18.61
CA LYS A 25 -2.11 8.07 18.03
C LYS A 25 -2.39 7.53 16.64
N PHE A 26 -1.35 7.07 15.96
CA PHE A 26 -1.42 6.54 14.61
C PHE A 26 -0.74 5.17 14.53
N LEU A 27 -1.16 4.40 13.53
CA LEU A 27 -0.58 3.10 13.24
C LEU A 27 -0.47 2.95 11.73
N ALA A 28 0.75 2.81 11.23
CA ALA A 28 0.97 2.36 9.87
C ALA A 28 0.93 0.83 9.82
N VAL A 29 0.06 0.28 8.97
CA VAL A 29 0.01 -1.15 8.68
C VAL A 29 0.52 -1.37 7.28
N ARG A 30 1.72 -1.94 7.19
CA ARG A 30 2.39 -2.21 5.92
C ARG A 30 2.11 -3.64 5.49
N CYS A 31 1.46 -3.80 4.35
CA CYS A 31 1.23 -5.09 3.71
C CYS A 31 2.12 -5.24 2.49
N ASP A 32 2.87 -6.34 2.41
CA ASP A 32 3.79 -6.64 1.29
C ASP A 32 3.45 -7.98 0.64
N GLY A 33 3.47 -8.01 -0.70
CA GLY A 33 3.10 -9.17 -1.50
C GLY A 33 4.15 -10.29 -1.46
N ARG A 34 3.81 -11.44 -0.88
CA ARG A 34 4.74 -12.57 -0.79
C ARG A 34 5.03 -13.18 -2.17
N CYS A 35 6.29 -13.12 -2.59
CA CYS A 35 6.78 -13.73 -3.84
C CYS A 35 6.11 -13.21 -5.12
N PHE A 36 5.73 -11.93 -5.15
CA PHE A 36 5.00 -11.37 -6.30
C PHE A 36 5.80 -11.31 -7.60
N HIS A 37 7.13 -11.40 -7.55
CA HIS A 37 7.93 -11.59 -8.77
C HIS A 37 7.46 -12.82 -9.57
N LYS A 38 7.28 -13.98 -8.92
CA LYS A 38 6.75 -15.21 -9.56
C LYS A 38 5.30 -15.04 -10.01
N LEU A 39 4.49 -14.35 -9.21
CA LEU A 39 3.10 -14.09 -9.54
C LEU A 39 2.99 -13.26 -10.83
N THR A 40 3.77 -12.18 -10.92
CA THR A 40 3.73 -11.27 -12.06
C THR A 40 4.20 -11.93 -13.35
N ASP A 41 5.16 -12.86 -13.26
CA ASP A 41 5.59 -13.69 -14.40
C ASP A 41 4.48 -14.66 -14.82
N LYS A 42 3.89 -15.40 -13.88
CA LYS A 42 2.77 -16.34 -14.15
C LYS A 42 1.56 -15.64 -14.79
N LEU A 43 1.31 -14.39 -14.43
CA LEU A 43 0.20 -13.60 -14.94
C LEU A 43 0.52 -12.85 -16.24
N ASN A 44 1.75 -12.95 -16.77
CA ASN A 44 2.21 -12.26 -17.97
C ASN A 44 2.00 -10.73 -17.88
N PHE A 45 2.37 -10.14 -16.74
CA PHE A 45 2.38 -8.69 -16.62
C PHE A 45 3.57 -8.09 -17.35
N LYS A 46 3.34 -6.92 -17.96
CA LYS A 46 4.39 -6.10 -18.58
C LYS A 46 5.45 -5.74 -17.55
N LYS A 47 6.70 -5.70 -18.00
CA LYS A 47 7.86 -5.31 -17.19
C LYS A 47 8.46 -4.01 -17.75
N PRO A 48 9.01 -3.12 -16.91
CA PRO A 48 9.09 -3.21 -15.46
C PRO A 48 7.75 -2.97 -14.73
N TYR A 49 6.76 -2.38 -15.40
CA TYR A 49 5.47 -2.03 -14.81
C TYR A 49 4.30 -2.40 -15.72
N ASP A 50 3.19 -2.84 -15.12
CA ASP A 50 1.93 -3.13 -15.80
C ASP A 50 0.79 -2.32 -15.16
N MET A 51 0.05 -1.59 -16.01
CA MET A 51 -1.07 -0.76 -15.55
C MET A 51 -2.19 -1.60 -14.93
N ARG A 52 -2.44 -2.82 -15.41
CA ARG A 52 -3.47 -3.71 -14.84
C ARG A 52 -3.11 -4.11 -13.42
N PHE A 53 -1.84 -4.38 -13.15
CA PHE A 53 -1.36 -4.68 -11.81
C PHE A 53 -1.49 -3.46 -10.88
N ALA A 54 -1.09 -2.26 -11.35
CA ALA A 54 -1.25 -1.04 -10.56
C ALA A 54 -2.72 -0.74 -10.27
N GLN A 55 -3.61 -0.89 -11.25
CA GLN A 55 -5.06 -0.75 -11.06
C GLN A 55 -5.63 -1.81 -10.10
N ALA A 56 -5.06 -3.02 -10.10
CA ALA A 56 -5.43 -4.04 -9.13
C ALA A 56 -5.04 -3.61 -7.71
N MET A 57 -3.81 -3.13 -7.49
CA MET A 57 -3.35 -2.59 -6.20
C MET A 57 -4.23 -1.42 -5.71
N VAL A 58 -4.61 -0.50 -6.61
CA VAL A 58 -5.52 0.61 -6.29
C VAL A 58 -6.90 0.09 -5.87
N THR A 59 -7.46 -0.84 -6.63
CA THR A 59 -8.79 -1.41 -6.35
C THR A 59 -8.81 -2.16 -5.02
N THR A 60 -7.77 -2.96 -4.76
CA THR A 60 -7.55 -3.62 -3.46
C THR A 60 -7.48 -2.63 -2.33
N THR A 61 -6.66 -1.58 -2.47
CA THR A 61 -6.50 -0.55 -1.45
C THR A 61 -7.85 0.13 -1.15
N LEU A 62 -8.64 0.45 -2.17
CA LEU A 62 -9.97 1.02 -2.00
C LEU A 62 -10.95 0.08 -1.30
N MET A 63 -10.92 -1.22 -1.60
CA MET A 63 -11.76 -2.22 -0.94
C MET A 63 -11.42 -2.30 0.55
N VAL A 64 -10.13 -2.39 0.90
CA VAL A 64 -9.68 -2.44 2.29
C VAL A 64 -10.01 -1.15 3.03
N LEU A 65 -9.75 0.02 2.44
CA LEU A 65 -10.11 1.31 3.05
C LEU A 65 -11.61 1.45 3.31
N ARG A 66 -12.47 0.88 2.45
CA ARG A 66 -13.94 0.90 2.66
C ARG A 66 -14.39 -0.02 3.77
N GLU A 67 -13.77 -1.20 3.85
CA GLU A 67 -14.03 -2.19 4.90
C GLU A 67 -13.62 -1.63 6.29
N TRP A 68 -12.45 -0.99 6.36
CA TRP A 68 -11.88 -0.45 7.60
C TRP A 68 -12.06 1.07 7.75
N ARG A 69 -13.07 1.65 7.09
CA ARG A 69 -13.25 3.11 6.93
C ARG A 69 -13.38 3.90 8.24
N ASP A 70 -13.76 3.23 9.32
CA ASP A 70 -13.97 3.90 10.62
C ASP A 70 -12.63 4.20 11.31
N VAL A 71 -11.55 3.48 10.94
CA VAL A 71 -10.23 3.57 11.58
C VAL A 71 -9.11 3.93 10.61
N MET A 72 -9.15 3.45 9.36
CA MET A 72 -8.17 3.79 8.32
C MET A 72 -8.50 5.11 7.65
N ARG A 73 -7.53 6.04 7.62
CA ARG A 73 -7.70 7.39 7.06
C ARG A 73 -7.23 7.49 5.63
N LEU A 74 -6.07 6.91 5.35
CA LEU A 74 -5.45 6.93 4.03
C LEU A 74 -4.61 5.67 3.82
N ALA A 75 -4.21 5.46 2.58
CA ALA A 75 -3.25 4.44 2.20
C ALA A 75 -2.33 4.94 1.09
N TYR A 76 -1.11 4.44 1.08
CA TYR A 76 -0.14 4.69 0.02
C TYR A 76 0.35 3.36 -0.54
N THR A 77 0.35 3.21 -1.87
CA THR A 77 0.78 1.98 -2.54
C THR A 77 1.77 2.25 -3.65
N PHE A 78 2.75 1.35 -3.78
CA PHE A 78 3.72 1.30 -4.87
C PHE A 78 4.23 -0.15 -4.97
N SER A 79 4.65 -0.57 -6.17
CA SER A 79 4.99 -1.99 -6.40
C SER A 79 3.85 -2.90 -5.88
N ASP A 80 4.20 -3.90 -5.08
CA ASP A 80 3.39 -4.88 -4.38
C ASP A 80 3.17 -4.52 -2.89
N GLU A 81 3.52 -3.31 -2.46
CA GLU A 81 3.34 -2.84 -1.09
C GLU A 81 2.11 -1.92 -0.96
N ILE A 82 1.37 -2.05 0.15
CA ILE A 82 0.34 -1.10 0.58
C ILE A 82 0.58 -0.72 2.04
N SER A 83 0.74 0.57 2.30
CA SER A 83 0.83 1.14 3.64
C SER A 83 -0.48 1.82 4.01
N PHE A 84 -1.27 1.24 4.92
CA PHE A 84 -2.49 1.83 5.47
C PHE A 84 -2.17 2.65 6.72
N ILE A 85 -2.74 3.84 6.87
CA ILE A 85 -2.61 4.64 8.10
C ILE A 85 -3.93 4.64 8.87
N MET A 86 -3.89 4.12 10.08
CA MET A 86 -4.98 4.17 11.04
C MET A 86 -4.78 5.25 12.08
N ARG A 87 -5.90 5.76 12.60
CA ARG A 87 -5.92 6.65 13.76
C ARG A 87 -6.59 5.95 14.93
N ALA A 88 -6.06 6.15 16.13
CA ALA A 88 -6.67 5.67 17.36
C ALA A 88 -8.11 6.23 17.51
N PRO A 89 -9.04 5.50 18.17
CA PRO A 89 -8.83 4.22 18.86
C PRO A 89 -8.65 3.04 17.89
N PHE A 90 -7.68 2.17 18.18
CA PHE A 90 -7.41 0.98 17.35
C PHE A 90 -8.41 -0.14 17.65
N PRO A 91 -8.88 -0.88 16.62
CA PRO A 91 -9.82 -1.98 16.81
C PRO A 91 -9.19 -3.13 17.62
N PHE A 92 -10.03 -4.01 18.17
CA PHE A 92 -9.62 -5.12 19.04
C PHE A 92 -8.77 -4.69 20.25
N SER A 93 -8.94 -3.44 20.69
CA SER A 93 -8.13 -2.82 21.74
C SER A 93 -6.62 -2.92 21.44
N GLY A 94 -6.26 -2.74 20.17
CA GLY A 94 -4.87 -2.72 19.70
C GLY A 94 -4.15 -4.05 19.68
N ARG A 95 -4.84 -5.20 19.74
CA ARG A 95 -4.20 -6.53 19.72
C ARG A 95 -3.41 -6.75 18.42
N ILE A 96 -2.11 -6.96 18.54
CA ILE A 96 -1.17 -7.03 17.41
C ILE A 96 -1.54 -8.18 16.47
N GLU A 97 -1.66 -9.40 17.00
CA GLU A 97 -1.98 -10.60 16.19
C GLU A 97 -3.30 -10.46 15.42
N LYS A 98 -4.31 -9.82 16.02
CA LYS A 98 -5.61 -9.60 15.37
C LYS A 98 -5.50 -8.59 14.23
N LEU A 99 -4.79 -7.49 14.44
CA LEU A 99 -4.58 -6.47 13.41
C LEU A 99 -3.78 -7.05 12.24
N ASP A 100 -2.62 -7.67 12.50
CA ASP A 100 -1.78 -8.25 11.46
C ASP A 100 -2.53 -9.31 10.64
N SER A 101 -3.12 -10.30 11.31
CA SER A 101 -3.78 -11.41 10.62
C SER A 101 -5.00 -10.96 9.80
N LEU A 102 -5.87 -10.11 10.38
CA LEU A 102 -7.10 -9.70 9.70
C LEU A 102 -6.80 -8.77 8.53
N ILE A 103 -5.87 -7.82 8.67
CA ILE A 103 -5.58 -6.87 7.59
C ILE A 103 -4.83 -7.56 6.46
N ALA A 104 -3.89 -8.45 6.75
CA ALA A 104 -3.24 -9.28 5.74
C ALA A 104 -4.26 -10.17 5.00
N ALA A 105 -5.19 -10.78 5.72
CA ALA A 105 -6.25 -11.61 5.15
C ALA A 105 -7.21 -10.80 4.26
N THR A 106 -7.70 -9.65 4.74
CA THR A 106 -8.57 -8.75 3.94
C THR A 106 -7.84 -8.27 2.70
N THR A 107 -6.56 -7.89 2.81
CA THR A 107 -5.75 -7.41 1.67
C THR A 107 -5.55 -8.52 0.64
N SER A 108 -5.20 -9.74 1.08
CA SER A 108 -5.04 -10.90 0.20
C SER A 108 -6.33 -11.26 -0.52
N SER A 109 -7.47 -11.27 0.20
CA SER A 109 -8.80 -11.51 -0.38
C SER A 109 -9.17 -10.45 -1.41
N ALA A 110 -9.05 -9.17 -1.05
CA ALA A 110 -9.33 -8.06 -1.95
C ALA A 110 -8.42 -8.06 -3.19
N PHE A 111 -7.14 -8.43 -3.05
CA PHE A 111 -6.22 -8.53 -4.17
C PHE A 111 -6.54 -9.72 -5.08
N THR A 112 -6.95 -10.86 -4.53
CA THR A 112 -7.43 -12.01 -5.32
C THR A 112 -8.60 -11.60 -6.22
N LEU A 113 -9.61 -10.96 -5.63
CA LEU A 113 -10.80 -10.49 -6.35
C LEU A 113 -10.45 -9.44 -7.41
N SER A 114 -9.56 -8.52 -7.06
CA SER A 114 -9.11 -7.49 -7.99
C SER A 114 -8.30 -8.08 -9.15
N LEU A 115 -7.38 -8.98 -8.89
CA LEU A 115 -6.62 -9.66 -9.94
C LEU A 115 -7.52 -10.45 -10.87
N LEU A 116 -8.51 -11.18 -10.34
CA LEU A 116 -9.49 -11.89 -11.15
C LEU A 116 -10.20 -10.93 -12.11
N ARG A 117 -10.61 -9.75 -11.62
CA ARG A 117 -11.24 -8.71 -12.45
C ARG A 117 -10.35 -8.20 -13.59
N PHE A 118 -9.06 -7.98 -13.35
CA PHE A 118 -8.15 -7.38 -14.34
C PHE A 118 -7.44 -8.41 -15.25
N THR A 119 -7.39 -9.68 -14.84
CA THR A 119 -6.64 -10.72 -15.55
C THR A 119 -7.49 -11.91 -15.99
N GLY A 120 -8.69 -12.10 -15.43
CA GLY A 120 -9.52 -13.28 -15.64
C GLY A 120 -8.93 -14.57 -15.03
N LYS A 121 -7.87 -14.48 -14.23
CA LYS A 121 -7.14 -15.64 -13.70
C LYS A 121 -7.38 -15.81 -12.20
N HIS A 122 -7.64 -17.06 -11.80
CA HIS A 122 -7.71 -17.47 -10.40
C HIS A 122 -6.30 -17.78 -9.89
N VAL A 123 -5.85 -17.05 -8.89
CA VAL A 123 -4.53 -17.25 -8.26
C VAL A 123 -4.63 -17.06 -6.76
N LEU A 124 -3.87 -17.87 -6.03
CA LEU A 124 -3.65 -17.64 -4.62
C LEU A 124 -2.61 -16.54 -4.46
N VAL A 125 -2.90 -15.60 -3.57
CA VAL A 125 -2.04 -14.49 -3.21
C VAL A 125 -1.98 -14.38 -1.70
N GLN A 126 -0.83 -13.92 -1.21
CA GLN A 126 -0.59 -13.75 0.21
C GLN A 126 0.10 -12.41 0.41
N PHE A 127 -0.39 -11.65 1.37
CA PHE A 127 0.30 -10.51 1.94
C PHE A 127 0.78 -10.86 3.34
N ASP A 128 1.97 -10.39 3.72
CA ASP A 128 2.28 -10.21 5.13
C ASP A 128 1.69 -8.87 5.62
N ALA A 129 1.68 -8.66 6.93
CA ALA A 129 1.39 -7.36 7.53
C ALA A 129 2.40 -7.08 8.63
N ARG A 130 2.76 -5.80 8.79
CA ARG A 130 3.60 -5.31 9.88
C ARG A 130 3.00 -4.04 10.44
N LEU A 131 2.97 -3.95 11.76
CA LEU A 131 2.48 -2.79 12.51
C LEU A 131 3.65 -1.86 12.86
N ILE A 132 3.53 -0.58 12.51
CA ILE A 132 4.49 0.48 12.83
C ILE A 132 3.73 1.56 13.60
N PRO A 133 3.83 1.59 14.94
CA PRO A 133 3.21 2.61 15.77
C PRO A 133 3.85 3.99 15.54
N LEU A 134 3.04 5.05 15.51
CA LEU A 134 3.47 6.43 15.22
C LEU A 134 2.80 7.39 16.20
N HIS A 135 3.57 8.31 16.80
CA HIS A 135 3.09 9.17 17.88
C HIS A 135 2.19 10.31 17.39
N ASN A 136 2.50 10.90 16.24
CA ASN A 136 1.87 12.12 15.74
C ASN A 136 1.82 12.14 14.20
N GLU A 137 1.22 13.19 13.64
CA GLU A 137 1.09 13.35 12.19
C GLU A 137 2.43 13.54 11.48
N ASP A 138 3.44 14.11 12.16
CA ASP A 138 4.75 14.35 11.57
C ASP A 138 5.47 13.02 11.33
N GLU A 139 5.37 12.09 12.28
CA GLU A 139 5.88 10.71 12.10
C GLU A 139 5.13 9.95 11.00
N VAL A 140 3.84 10.22 10.79
CA VAL A 140 3.09 9.68 9.65
C VAL A 140 3.68 10.20 8.33
N ILE A 141 3.95 11.50 8.24
CA ILE A 141 4.56 12.11 7.06
C ILE A 141 5.96 11.53 6.83
N ASP A 142 6.79 11.43 7.87
CA ASP A 142 8.14 10.87 7.80
C ASP A 142 8.11 9.40 7.35
N TYR A 143 7.18 8.61 7.90
CA TYR A 143 6.97 7.23 7.49
C TYR A 143 6.58 7.12 6.01
N LEU A 144 5.57 7.86 5.57
CA LEU A 144 5.11 7.84 4.17
C LEU A 144 6.20 8.34 3.22
N TYR A 145 6.96 9.37 3.60
CA TYR A 145 8.10 9.84 2.83
C TYR A 145 9.19 8.77 2.72
N SER A 146 9.47 8.02 3.79
CA SER A 146 10.40 6.88 3.74
C SER A 146 9.94 5.80 2.75
N ARG A 147 8.63 5.56 2.61
CA ARG A 147 8.04 4.66 1.61
C ARG A 147 8.12 5.24 0.20
N GLN A 148 7.98 6.54 0.05
CA GLN A 148 8.16 7.21 -1.24
C GLN A 148 9.61 7.17 -1.74
N LEU A 149 10.58 7.28 -0.83
CA LEU A 149 12.00 7.06 -1.14
C LEU A 149 12.26 5.60 -1.56
N GLU A 150 11.58 4.63 -0.94
CA GLU A 150 11.68 3.23 -1.35
C GLU A 150 11.05 2.98 -2.72
N ALA A 151 9.91 3.61 -3.02
CA ALA A 151 9.29 3.59 -4.34
C ALA A 151 10.25 4.09 -5.43
N TRP A 152 11.00 5.16 -5.16
CA TRP A 152 12.04 5.65 -6.05
C TRP A 152 13.17 4.64 -6.27
N ARG A 153 13.68 4.03 -5.18
CA ARG A 153 14.73 2.99 -5.28
C ARG A 153 14.25 1.79 -6.09
N ASN A 154 13.05 1.29 -5.80
CA ASN A 154 12.44 0.17 -6.53
C ASN A 154 12.23 0.50 -8.01
N PHE A 155 11.81 1.71 -8.33
CA PHE A 155 11.71 2.17 -9.71
C PHE A 155 13.05 2.10 -10.45
N ILE A 156 14.12 2.68 -9.88
CA ILE A 156 15.45 2.64 -10.50
C ILE A 156 15.95 1.19 -10.60
N ASN A 157 15.74 0.38 -9.57
CA ASN A 157 16.15 -1.01 -9.57
C ASN A 157 15.46 -1.81 -10.67
N SER A 158 14.13 -1.73 -10.76
CA SER A 158 13.35 -2.45 -11.78
C SER A 158 13.66 -1.96 -13.19
N VAL A 159 13.71 -0.65 -13.42
CA VAL A 159 14.02 -0.10 -14.75
C VAL A 159 15.43 -0.48 -15.18
N SER A 160 16.44 -0.37 -14.31
CA SER A 160 17.81 -0.78 -14.63
C SER A 160 17.92 -2.26 -14.98
N PHE A 161 17.28 -3.13 -14.19
CA PHE A 161 17.29 -4.57 -14.44
C PHE A 161 16.59 -4.93 -15.75
N TYR A 162 15.34 -4.49 -15.93
CA TYR A 162 14.57 -4.85 -17.11
C TYR A 162 15.08 -4.18 -18.39
N HIS A 163 15.76 -3.02 -18.31
CA HIS A 163 16.46 -2.48 -19.47
C HIS A 163 17.58 -3.41 -19.96
N LEU A 164 18.39 -3.95 -19.05
CA LEU A 164 19.44 -4.91 -19.42
C LEU A 164 18.84 -6.18 -20.00
N VAL A 165 17.81 -6.73 -19.37
CA VAL A 165 17.20 -7.99 -19.82
C VAL A 165 16.46 -7.84 -21.15
N ILE A 166 15.61 -6.81 -21.28
CA ILE A 166 14.69 -6.68 -22.42
C ILE A 166 15.35 -5.93 -23.58
N ASN A 167 15.99 -4.78 -23.31
CA ASN A 167 16.52 -3.92 -24.36
C ASN A 167 17.96 -4.27 -24.76
N LYS A 168 18.73 -4.90 -23.87
CA LYS A 168 20.09 -5.37 -24.16
C LYS A 168 20.20 -6.89 -24.33
N HIS A 169 19.07 -7.59 -24.29
CA HIS A 169 18.98 -9.05 -24.43
C HIS A 169 19.96 -9.81 -23.51
N MET A 170 20.21 -9.26 -22.33
CA MET A 170 21.10 -9.86 -21.34
C MET A 170 20.34 -10.94 -20.57
N ASP A 171 21.01 -12.06 -20.27
CA ASP A 171 20.40 -13.06 -19.40
C ASP A 171 20.17 -12.48 -17.98
N PRO A 172 19.12 -12.92 -17.26
CA PRO A 172 18.78 -12.40 -15.93
C PRO A 172 19.91 -12.54 -14.89
N GLU A 173 20.73 -13.59 -14.97
CA GLU A 173 21.80 -13.83 -14.00
C GLU A 173 22.94 -12.82 -14.19
N THR A 174 23.37 -12.59 -15.43
CA THR A 174 24.37 -11.60 -15.78
C THR A 174 23.87 -10.18 -15.50
N ALA A 175 22.60 -9.88 -15.78
CA ALA A 175 22.00 -8.59 -15.43
C ALA A 175 22.05 -8.33 -13.92
N ASN A 176 21.72 -9.34 -13.10
CA ASN A 176 21.84 -9.26 -11.65
C ASN A 176 23.30 -9.05 -11.21
N LYS A 177 24.25 -9.85 -11.71
CA LYS A 177 25.68 -9.70 -11.40
C LYS A 177 26.20 -8.30 -11.76
N LYS A 178 25.78 -7.75 -12.91
CA LYS A 178 26.18 -6.41 -13.36
C LYS A 178 25.64 -5.28 -12.49
N LEU A 179 24.46 -5.48 -11.89
CA LEU A 179 23.79 -4.49 -11.03
C LEU A 179 24.07 -4.70 -9.54
N LEU A 180 24.72 -5.82 -9.17
CA LEU A 180 25.06 -6.15 -7.80
C LEU A 180 25.99 -5.09 -7.21
N GLY A 181 25.68 -4.63 -5.99
CA GLY A 181 26.47 -3.60 -5.29
C GLY A 181 26.36 -2.18 -5.84
N LYS A 182 25.74 -1.97 -7.01
CA LYS A 182 25.62 -0.63 -7.61
C LYS A 182 24.64 0.26 -6.85
N LYS A 183 25.10 1.46 -6.49
CA LYS A 183 24.27 2.52 -5.89
C LYS A 183 23.26 3.07 -6.91
N VAL A 184 22.21 3.71 -6.41
CA VAL A 184 21.15 4.34 -7.23
C VAL A 184 21.73 5.29 -8.29
N VAL A 185 22.73 6.11 -7.92
CA VAL A 185 23.38 7.05 -8.84
C VAL A 185 24.06 6.32 -9.99
N GLU A 186 24.78 5.23 -9.72
CA GLU A 186 25.44 4.44 -10.76
C GLU A 186 24.44 3.80 -11.72
N ARG A 187 23.30 3.32 -11.19
CA ARG A 187 22.21 2.76 -12.02
C ARG A 187 21.59 3.83 -12.92
N ILE A 188 21.40 5.05 -12.41
CA ILE A 188 20.93 6.19 -13.20
C ILE A 188 21.93 6.53 -14.30
N THR A 189 23.23 6.59 -13.99
CA THR A 189 24.28 6.83 -14.99
C THR A 189 24.28 5.77 -16.08
N LEU A 190 24.15 4.48 -15.70
CA LEU A 190 24.02 3.37 -16.65
C LEU A 190 22.79 3.53 -17.56
N LEU A 191 21.64 3.91 -17.00
CA LEU A 191 20.42 4.11 -17.78
C LEU A 191 20.57 5.28 -18.76
N LYS A 192 21.11 6.41 -18.29
CA LYS A 192 21.38 7.60 -19.11
C LYS A 192 22.38 7.31 -20.23
N SER A 193 23.48 6.59 -19.95
CA SER A 193 24.48 6.23 -20.96
C SER A 193 23.93 5.28 -22.03
N ASN A 194 22.82 4.59 -21.74
CA ASN A 194 22.10 3.75 -22.69
C ASN A 194 20.89 4.46 -23.33
N GLY A 195 20.78 5.78 -23.20
CA GLY A 195 19.74 6.59 -23.82
C GLY A 195 18.35 6.49 -23.17
N VAL A 196 18.25 5.91 -21.96
CA VAL A 196 16.96 5.80 -21.25
C VAL A 196 16.58 7.14 -20.65
N LYS A 197 15.42 7.67 -21.07
CA LYS A 197 14.81 8.89 -20.52
C LYS A 197 13.86 8.52 -19.37
N LEU A 198 14.31 8.71 -18.12
CA LEU A 198 13.51 8.39 -16.93
C LEU A 198 12.34 9.35 -16.74
N GLU A 199 12.47 10.57 -17.26
CA GLU A 199 11.51 11.66 -17.14
C GLU A 199 10.29 11.46 -18.02
N SER A 200 10.42 10.69 -19.11
CA SER A 200 9.29 10.34 -19.98
C SER A 200 8.45 9.17 -19.43
N MET A 201 8.90 8.49 -18.38
CA MET A 201 8.12 7.42 -17.75
C MET A 201 7.02 8.00 -16.84
N PRO A 202 5.84 7.38 -16.77
CA PRO A 202 4.75 7.85 -15.91
C PRO A 202 5.19 8.04 -14.46
N LEU A 203 4.88 9.21 -13.89
CA LEU A 203 5.34 9.60 -12.55
C LEU A 203 4.92 8.64 -11.44
N TRP A 204 3.77 7.98 -11.56
CA TRP A 204 3.26 7.07 -10.55
C TRP A 204 4.17 5.86 -10.35
N MET A 205 4.94 5.45 -11.37
CA MET A 205 5.89 4.34 -11.28
C MET A 205 6.98 4.63 -10.25
N ARG A 206 7.30 5.91 -10.03
CA ARG A 206 8.37 6.38 -9.13
C ARG A 206 7.87 7.12 -7.88
N ARG A 207 6.63 7.61 -7.89
CA ARG A 207 6.01 8.35 -6.76
C ARG A 207 4.91 7.59 -6.05
N GLY A 208 4.52 6.41 -6.55
CA GLY A 208 3.41 5.63 -6.03
C GLY A 208 2.05 6.30 -6.23
N ILE A 209 1.08 5.84 -5.44
CA ILE A 209 -0.32 6.24 -5.52
C ILE A 209 -0.85 6.45 -4.10
N LEU A 210 -1.37 7.64 -3.81
CA LEU A 210 -2.01 7.96 -2.53
C LEU A 210 -3.52 7.82 -2.67
N ILE A 211 -4.17 7.18 -1.69
CA ILE A 211 -5.60 6.91 -1.70
C ILE A 211 -6.18 7.28 -0.33
N TYR A 212 -7.27 8.03 -0.30
CA TYR A 212 -8.01 8.30 0.92
C TYR A 212 -9.50 8.47 0.64
N ILE A 213 -10.33 8.37 1.67
CA ILE A 213 -11.78 8.53 1.55
C ILE A 213 -12.17 9.83 2.26
N ARG A 214 -12.90 10.70 1.56
CA ARG A 214 -13.38 11.97 2.10
C ARG A 214 -14.90 12.00 2.15
N LYS A 215 -15.46 12.51 3.25
CA LYS A 215 -16.88 12.83 3.35
C LYS A 215 -17.14 14.12 2.56
N VAL A 216 -17.91 13.99 1.50
CA VAL A 216 -18.38 15.13 0.69
C VAL A 216 -19.87 15.28 0.93
N LYS A 217 -20.30 16.52 1.17
CA LYS A 217 -21.71 16.86 1.26
C LYS A 217 -22.31 16.92 -0.14
N LYS A 218 -23.40 16.21 -0.37
CA LYS A 218 -24.18 16.27 -1.60
C LYS A 218 -25.61 16.65 -1.27
N ARG A 219 -26.16 17.58 -2.05
CA ARG A 219 -27.61 17.82 -2.08
C ARG A 219 -28.25 16.65 -2.81
N GLY A 220 -29.22 16.04 -2.15
CA GLY A 220 -30.11 15.03 -2.73
C GLY A 220 -31.55 15.47 -2.53
N TYR A 221 -32.47 14.84 -3.26
CA TYR A 221 -33.89 15.06 -3.07
C TYR A 221 -34.47 13.88 -2.28
N ASP A 222 -35.12 14.15 -1.17
CA ASP A 222 -35.86 13.14 -0.42
C ASP A 222 -37.30 13.05 -0.98
N PRO A 223 -37.67 11.95 -1.66
CA PRO A 223 -38.99 11.81 -2.26
C PRO A 223 -40.12 11.69 -1.24
N ILE A 224 -39.82 11.35 0.02
CA ILE A 224 -40.82 11.21 1.09
C ILE A 224 -41.16 12.60 1.65
N SER A 225 -40.15 13.39 2.01
CA SER A 225 -40.36 14.74 2.54
C SER A 225 -40.51 15.84 1.48
N LYS A 226 -40.28 15.50 0.19
CA LYS A 226 -40.29 16.41 -0.96
C LYS A 226 -39.39 17.64 -0.79
N ARG A 227 -38.25 17.48 -0.13
CA ARG A 227 -37.28 18.55 0.15
C ARG A 227 -35.90 18.18 -0.34
N GLU A 228 -35.12 19.20 -0.67
CA GLU A 228 -33.67 19.04 -0.78
C GLU A 228 -33.09 18.75 0.59
N VAL A 229 -32.38 17.63 0.71
CA VAL A 229 -31.68 17.22 1.91
C VAL A 229 -30.18 17.17 1.64
N GLU A 230 -29.39 17.65 2.58
CA GLU A 230 -27.94 17.55 2.53
C GLU A 230 -27.51 16.19 3.10
N THR A 231 -26.92 15.35 2.26
CA THR A 231 -26.44 14.02 2.68
C THR A 231 -24.92 13.95 2.57
N SER A 232 -24.28 13.27 3.51
CA SER A 232 -22.85 12.99 3.43
C SER A 232 -22.61 11.70 2.64
N ARG A 233 -21.62 11.74 1.74
CA ARG A 233 -21.17 10.58 0.96
C ARG A 233 -19.66 10.41 1.09
N ASN A 234 -19.23 9.18 1.31
CA ASN A 234 -17.82 8.81 1.30
C ASN A 234 -17.35 8.69 -0.15
N VAL A 235 -16.48 9.60 -0.58
CA VAL A 235 -15.94 9.63 -1.94
C VAL A 235 -14.45 9.25 -1.88
N PRO A 236 -14.01 8.24 -2.65
CA PRO A 236 -12.60 7.92 -2.74
C PRO A 236 -11.86 8.95 -3.59
N PHE A 237 -10.70 9.38 -3.10
CA PHE A 237 -9.73 10.18 -3.85
C PHE A 237 -8.52 9.28 -4.14
N VAL A 238 -8.17 9.16 -5.43
CA VAL A 238 -7.03 8.36 -5.91
C VAL A 238 -6.07 9.32 -6.62
N ILE A 239 -4.95 9.62 -5.99
CA ILE A 239 -3.94 10.54 -6.50
C ILE A 239 -2.80 9.71 -7.08
N TRP A 240 -2.81 9.56 -8.41
CA TRP A 240 -1.70 8.98 -9.15
C TRP A 240 -0.55 9.98 -9.16
N SER A 241 0.60 9.61 -8.62
CA SER A 241 1.79 10.47 -8.51
C SER A 241 1.62 11.63 -7.51
N PRO A 242 1.44 11.34 -6.20
CA PRO A 242 1.37 12.39 -5.20
C PRO A 242 2.64 13.28 -5.21
N PRO A 243 2.57 14.52 -4.69
CA PRO A 243 3.77 15.32 -4.45
C PRO A 243 4.74 14.58 -3.50
N LEU A 244 5.96 15.12 -3.36
CA LEU A 244 6.85 14.60 -2.32
C LEU A 244 6.20 14.84 -0.96
N PHE A 245 6.07 13.81 -0.13
CA PHE A 245 5.32 13.95 1.12
C PHE A 245 5.95 14.94 2.11
N LYS A 246 7.27 15.17 1.99
CA LYS A 246 8.02 16.20 2.74
C LYS A 246 8.05 17.59 2.08
N SER A 247 7.38 17.79 0.94
CA SER A 247 7.21 19.14 0.39
C SER A 247 6.04 19.86 1.08
N PRO A 248 5.97 21.19 1.06
CA PRO A 248 4.85 21.94 1.64
C PRO A 248 3.47 21.44 1.15
N GLU A 249 3.34 21.16 -0.15
CA GLU A 249 2.10 20.63 -0.74
C GLU A 249 1.81 19.20 -0.28
N GLY A 250 2.85 18.38 -0.11
CA GLY A 250 2.74 17.02 0.39
C GLY A 250 2.27 16.96 1.84
N GLU A 251 2.82 17.81 2.71
CA GLU A 251 2.41 17.86 4.11
C GLU A 251 0.96 18.31 4.24
N VAL A 252 0.55 19.37 3.52
CA VAL A 252 -0.84 19.83 3.49
C VAL A 252 -1.78 18.72 3.02
N LEU A 253 -1.40 17.99 1.97
CA LEU A 253 -2.19 16.88 1.44
C LEU A 253 -2.37 15.75 2.48
N ILE A 254 -1.29 15.34 3.14
CA ILE A 254 -1.35 14.25 4.14
C ILE A 254 -2.17 14.67 5.36
N ARG A 255 -1.95 15.86 5.92
CA ARG A 255 -2.73 16.35 7.07
C ARG A 255 -4.21 16.48 6.74
N ALA A 256 -4.54 16.97 5.54
CA ALA A 256 -5.91 17.03 5.06
C ALA A 256 -6.54 15.63 4.95
N ALA A 257 -5.80 14.63 4.48
CA ALA A 257 -6.26 13.24 4.40
C ALA A 257 -6.44 12.58 5.78
N LEU A 258 -5.57 12.86 6.75
CA LEU A 258 -5.67 12.35 8.12
C LEU A 258 -6.85 12.94 8.92
N SER A 259 -7.35 14.10 8.49
CA SER A 259 -8.45 14.82 9.13
C SER A 259 -9.85 14.41 8.65
N GLN A 260 -9.96 13.47 7.70
CA GLN A 260 -11.26 13.00 7.15
C GLN A 260 -11.99 11.99 8.04
#